data_AF-A0A8T5UXW9-F1
#
_entry.id   AF-A0A8T5UXW9-F1
#
_cell.length_a   1.000
_cell.length_b   1.000
_cell.length_c   1.000
_cell.angle_alpha   90.00
_cell.angle_beta   90.00
_cell.angle_gamma   90.00
#
_symmetry.space_group_name_H-M   'P 1'
#
loop_
_entity.id
_entity.type
_entity.pdbx_description
1 polymer ?
#
loop_
_entity_poly.entity_id
_entity_poly.type
_entity_poly.pdbx_seq_one_letter_code
_entity_poly.pdbx_strand_id
1 'polypeptide(L)' 'MQEKHEKKIEPDHPRIKREKKTMDAMVHIYCKNHHSTSKELCTDCSELLEYAKYRLSKCPF' A
#
# COMPACT_ATOMS: atom_id res chain seq x y z
N MET A 1 6.98 12.03 27.15
CA MET A 1 7.39 10.63 27.34
C MET A 1 7.54 10.04 25.97
N GLN A 2 8.79 9.77 25.60
CA GLN A 2 9.24 9.27 24.30
C GLN A 2 8.62 7.87 24.10
N GLU A 3 8.27 7.44 22.89
CA GLU A 3 9.21 6.71 22.04
C GLU A 3 8.85 6.87 20.56
N LYS A 4 9.80 7.44 19.81
CA LYS A 4 9.81 7.46 18.35
C LYS A 4 10.07 6.02 17.91
N HIS A 5 9.05 5.35 17.36
CA HIS A 5 9.19 4.02 16.79
C HIS A 5 9.86 4.15 15.42
N GLU A 6 11.16 4.39 15.42
CA GLU A 6 12.03 4.33 14.24
C GLU A 6 12.09 2.86 13.79
N LYS A 7 11.13 2.46 12.96
CA LYS A 7 11.07 1.11 12.40
C LYS A 7 12.28 0.93 11.50
N LYS A 8 13.25 0.12 11.94
CA LYS A 8 14.23 -0.49 11.05
C LYS A 8 13.47 -1.16 9.90
N ILE A 9 13.64 -0.65 8.69
CA ILE A 9 12.98 -1.18 7.50
C ILE A 9 13.78 -2.40 7.07
N GLU A 10 13.49 -3.55 7.68
CA GLU A 10 13.91 -4.83 7.13
C GLU A 10 13.33 -4.93 5.70
N PRO A 11 14.12 -5.39 4.72
CA PRO A 11 13.65 -5.50 3.35
C PRO A 11 12.49 -6.50 3.30
N ASP A 12 11.33 -6.05 2.79
CA ASP A 12 10.16 -6.91 2.60
C ASP A 12 10.56 -8.23 1.92
N HIS A 13 10.03 -9.35 2.42
CA HIS A 13 10.19 -10.64 1.78
C HIS A 13 9.73 -10.58 0.30
N PRO A 14 10.35 -11.33 -0.64
CA PRO A 14 10.00 -11.26 -2.05
C PRO A 14 8.51 -11.46 -2.35
N ARG A 15 7.82 -12.26 -1.54
CA ARG A 15 6.36 -12.43 -1.63
C ARG A 15 5.64 -11.11 -1.31
N ILE A 16 5.96 -10.48 -0.18
CA ILE A 16 5.37 -9.20 0.23
C ILE A 16 5.61 -8.10 -0.81
N LYS A 17 6.79 -8.06 -1.43
CA LYS A 17 7.07 -7.13 -2.54
C LYS A 17 6.14 -7.36 -3.74
N ARG A 18 5.84 -8.61 -4.07
CA ARG A 18 4.88 -8.95 -5.15
C ARG A 18 3.46 -8.55 -4.77
N GLU A 19 3.02 -8.86 -3.55
CA GLU A 19 1.68 -8.49 -3.09
C GLU A 19 1.46 -6.98 -3.08
N LYS A 20 2.46 -6.18 -2.65
CA LYS A 20 2.37 -4.71 -2.70
C LYS A 20 2.17 -4.20 -4.13
N LYS A 21 2.89 -4.77 -5.12
CA LYS A 21 2.73 -4.44 -6.54
C LYS A 21 1.36 -4.84 -7.08
N THR A 22 0.85 -6.01 -6.67
CA THR A 22 -0.49 -6.46 -7.05
C THR A 22 -1.56 -5.50 -6.51
N MET A 23 -1.45 -5.10 -5.24
CA MET A 23 -2.36 -4.13 -4.62
C MET A 23 -2.31 -2.77 -5.32
N ASP A 24 -1.11 -2.28 -5.65
CA ASP A 24 -0.94 -1.05 -6.45
C ASP A 24 -1.73 -1.12 -7.75
N ALA A 25 -1.54 -2.17 -8.55
CA ALA A 25 -2.23 -2.32 -9.83
C ALA A 25 -3.76 -2.42 -9.66
N MET A 26 -4.22 -3.24 -8.71
CA MET A 26 -5.65 -3.44 -8.46
C MET A 26 -6.36 -2.14 -8.05
N VAL A 27 -5.77 -1.37 -7.13
CA VAL A 27 -6.37 -0.11 -6.65
C VAL A 27 -6.38 0.95 -7.76
N HIS A 28 -5.33 1.05 -8.58
CA HIS A 28 -5.31 1.97 -9.72
C HIS A 28 -6.38 1.63 -10.77
N ILE A 29 -6.54 0.34 -11.10
CA ILE A 29 -7.59 -0.11 -12.03
C ILE A 29 -8.97 0.23 -11.47
N TYR A 30 -9.21 -0.08 -10.20
CA TYR A 30 -10.48 0.21 -9.54
C TYR A 30 -10.78 1.70 -9.49
N CYS A 31 -9.85 2.52 -9.01
CA CYS A 31 -10.03 3.97 -8.88
C CYS A 31 -10.30 4.62 -10.22
N LYS A 32 -9.52 4.27 -11.26
CA LYS A 32 -9.71 4.79 -12.62
C LYS A 32 -11.10 4.46 -13.15
N ASN A 33 -11.54 3.20 -13.00
CA ASN A 33 -12.81 2.74 -13.56
C ASN A 33 -14.02 3.23 -12.77
N HIS A 34 -13.91 3.33 -11.44
CA HIS A 34 -15.05 3.67 -10.57
C HIS A 34 -15.18 5.17 -10.32
N HIS A 35 -14.07 5.90 -10.23
CA HIS A 35 -14.03 7.32 -9.90
C HIS A 35 -13.60 8.20 -11.08
N SER A 36 -13.39 7.61 -12.27
CA SER A 36 -12.98 8.33 -13.49
C SER A 36 -11.71 9.18 -13.33
N THR A 37 -10.78 8.72 -12.46
CA THR A 37 -9.48 9.39 -12.30
C THR A 37 -8.56 9.07 -13.48
N SER A 38 -7.72 10.03 -13.87
CA SER A 38 -6.94 9.92 -15.11
C SER A 38 -5.51 9.38 -14.92
N LYS A 39 -4.83 9.79 -13.84
CA LYS A 39 -3.42 9.41 -13.56
C LYS A 39 -3.17 9.02 -12.12
N GLU A 40 -3.69 9.80 -11.18
CA GLU A 40 -3.50 9.58 -9.75
C GLU A 40 -4.71 8.87 -9.13
N LEU A 41 -4.48 8.23 -7.99
CA LEU A 41 -5.56 7.76 -7.13
C LEU A 41 -6.32 8.96 -6.54
N CYS A 42 -7.63 8.82 -6.35
CA CYS A 42 -8.35 9.74 -5.48
C CYS A 42 -7.87 9.56 -4.02
N THR A 43 -8.15 10.54 -3.17
CA THR A 43 -7.77 10.54 -1.74
C THR A 43 -8.14 9.22 -1.06
N ASP A 44 -9.40 8.80 -1.17
CA ASP A 44 -9.90 7.59 -0.52
C ASP A 44 -9.16 6.32 -0.98
N CYS A 45 -8.89 6.19 -2.28
CA CYS A 45 -8.16 5.04 -2.81
C CYS A 45 -6.66 5.08 -2.43
N SER A 46 -6.07 6.27 -2.33
CA SER A 46 -4.69 6.43 -1.86
C SER A 46 -4.56 6.02 -0.39
N GLU A 47 -5.47 6.47 0.47
CA GLU A 47 -5.50 6.10 1.89
C GLU A 47 -5.71 4.60 2.07
N LEU A 48 -6.64 4.00 1.30
CA LEU A 48 -6.86 2.56 1.30
C LEU A 48 -5.60 1.78 0.91
N LEU A 49 -4.90 2.22 -0.14
CA LEU A 49 -3.68 1.58 -0.62
C LEU A 49 -2.54 1.67 0.40
N GLU A 50 -2.37 2.84 1.02
CA GLU A 50 -1.38 3.04 2.08
C GLU A 50 -1.66 2.13 3.28
N TYR A 51 -2.93 2.06 3.70
CA TYR A 51 -3.35 1.15 4.77
C TYR A 51 -3.07 -0.32 4.42
N ALA A 52 -3.40 -0.75 3.20
CA ALA A 52 -3.15 -2.12 2.74
C ALA A 52 -1.64 -2.43 2.73
N LYS A 53 -0.80 -1.52 2.21
CA LYS A 53 0.67 -1.65 2.23
C LYS A 53 1.22 -1.72 3.64
N TYR A 54 0.68 -0.92 4.55
CA TYR A 54 1.03 -0.96 5.97
C TYR A 54 0.73 -2.34 6.56
N ARG A 55 -0.46 -2.90 6.30
CA ARG A 55 -0.82 -4.25 6.76
C ARG A 55 0.10 -5.32 6.17
N LEU A 56 0.45 -5.22 4.89
CA LEU A 56 1.41 -6.12 4.24
C LEU A 56 2.81 -6.04 4.87
N SER A 57 3.26 -4.87 5.30
CA SER A 57 4.55 -4.71 5.99
C SER A 57 4.60 -5.37 7.38
N LYS A 58 3.45 -5.74 7.94
CA LYS A 58 3.32 -6.45 9.22
C LYS A 58 3.10 -7.94 9.04
N CYS A 59 3.09 -8.42 7.79
CA CYS A 59 2.88 -9.82 7.48
C CYS A 59 4.14 -10.63 7.84
N PRO A 60 4.03 -11.82 8.42
CA PRO A 60 5.18 -12.61 8.87
C PRO A 60 5.90 -13.35 7.72
N PHE A 61 5.41 -13.25 6.49
CA PHE A 61 6.00 -13.91 5.32
C PHE A 61 7.21 -13.19 4.78
#